data_AF-A0A6G2D6P4-F1
#
_entry.id   AF-A0A6G2D6P4-F1
#
_cell.length_a   1.000
_cell.length_b   1.000
_cell.length_c   1.000
_cell.angle_alpha   90.00
_cell.angle_beta   90.00
_cell.angle_gamma   90.00
#
_symmetry.space_group_name_H-M   'P 1'
#
loop_
_entity.id
_entity.type
_entity.pdbx_description
1 polymer ?
#
loop_
_entity_poly.entity_id
_entity_poly.type
_entity_poly.pdbx_seq_one_letter_code
_entity_poly.pdbx_strand_id
1 'polypeptide(L)'
;FVARKHGKEKVTVLDPVLEDILAPTYGIMLYQEQVMQVAQRYAGFSLGKADILRRAMGKKNAAEMHRMEESFIQGALEKGHGKEQA
;
A
#
# COMPACT_ATOMS: atom_id res chain seq x y z
N PHE A 1 2.87 13.59 9.74
CA PHE A 1 4.25 13.76 9.26
C PHE A 1 5.11 14.53 10.25
N VAL A 2 4.82 15.81 10.54
CA VAL A 2 5.64 16.66 11.43
C VAL A 2 5.88 16.04 12.81
N ALA A 3 4.83 15.55 13.48
CA ALA A 3 4.96 14.91 14.79
C ALA A 3 5.90 13.70 14.77
N ARG A 4 5.73 12.79 13.81
CA ARG A 4 6.60 11.61 13.61
C ARG A 4 8.04 11.98 13.25
N LYS A 5 8.23 12.96 12.36
CA LYS A 5 9.56 13.48 11.97
C LYS A 5 10.35 14.01 13.17
N HIS A 6 9.67 14.64 14.12
CA HIS A 6 10.28 15.17 15.34
C HIS A 6 10.20 14.23 16.54
N GLY A 7 9.86 12.94 16.34
CA GLY A 7 9.82 11.95 17.42
C GLY A 7 8.71 12.17 18.46
N LYS A 8 7.73 13.05 18.18
CA LYS A 8 6.58 13.34 19.06
C LYS A 8 5.47 12.28 18.95
N GLU A 9 5.53 11.44 17.93
CA GLU A 9 4.60 10.35 17.67
C GLU A 9 5.38 9.15 17.15
N LYS A 10 5.01 7.93 17.56
CA LYS A 10 5.64 6.70 17.06
C LYS A 10 5.28 6.47 15.59
N VAL A 11 6.28 6.08 14.80
CA VAL A 11 6.03 5.57 13.45
C VAL A 11 5.51 4.15 13.57
N THR A 12 4.21 3.97 13.35
CA THR A 12 3.59 2.65 13.28
C THR A 12 3.38 2.27 11.82
N VAL A 13 3.90 1.11 11.44
CA VAL A 13 3.69 0.52 10.11
C VAL A 13 2.85 -0.75 10.31
N LEU A 14 1.86 -0.96 9.44
CA LEU A 14 0.89 -2.06 9.57
C LEU A 14 1.51 -3.43 9.34
N ASP A 15 2.54 -3.49 8.50
CA ASP A 15 3.20 -4.73 8.11
C ASP A 15 4.70 -4.48 7.85
N PRO A 16 5.61 -5.36 8.30
CA PRO A 16 7.05 -5.22 8.08
C PRO A 16 7.45 -5.01 6.61
N VAL A 17 6.70 -5.57 5.65
CA VAL A 17 7.02 -5.42 4.21
C VAL A 17 6.87 -3.98 3.70
N LEU A 18 6.13 -3.15 4.44
CA LEU A 18 5.89 -1.74 4.12
C LEU A 18 6.92 -0.81 4.75
N GLU A 19 7.75 -1.29 5.69
CA GLU A 19 8.68 -0.45 6.45
C GLU A 19 9.64 0.30 5.52
N ASP A 20 10.35 -0.41 4.64
CA ASP A 20 11.30 0.21 3.71
C ASP A 20 10.63 1.22 2.77
N ILE A 21 9.41 0.90 2.31
CA ILE A 21 8.67 1.74 1.35
C ILE A 21 8.25 3.05 2.00
N LEU A 22 7.84 3.00 3.28
CA LEU A 22 7.27 4.13 4.00
C LEU A 22 8.25 4.80 4.97
N ALA A 23 9.44 4.25 5.19
CA ALA A 23 10.46 4.80 6.08
C ALA A 23 10.84 6.25 5.72
N PRO A 24 11.09 6.60 4.44
CA PRO A 24 11.43 7.98 4.07
C PRO A 24 10.33 8.99 4.39
N THR A 25 9.09 8.52 4.53
CA THR A 25 7.88 9.32 4.79
C THR A 25 7.30 9.07 6.18
N TYR A 26 8.07 8.47 7.10
CA TYR A 26 7.70 8.23 8.49
C TYR A 26 6.39 7.42 8.61
N GLY A 27 6.24 6.37 7.80
CA GLY A 27 5.06 5.50 7.81
C GLY A 27 3.83 6.12 7.14
N ILE A 28 3.98 7.16 6.32
CA ILE A 28 2.87 7.86 5.65
C ILE A 28 2.98 7.66 4.14
N MET A 29 1.94 7.15 3.50
CA MET A 29 1.90 7.06 2.04
C MET A 29 1.68 8.46 1.44
N LEU A 30 2.74 9.03 0.87
CA LEU A 30 2.74 10.40 0.33
C LEU A 30 2.90 10.42 -1.20
N TYR A 31 3.65 9.45 -1.74
CA TYR A 31 4.01 9.41 -3.15
C TYR A 31 3.22 8.35 -3.92
N GLN A 32 3.01 8.64 -5.20
CA GLN A 32 2.31 7.74 -6.12
C GLN A 32 3.08 6.43 -6.34
N GLU A 33 4.39 6.50 -6.34
CA GLU A 33 5.30 5.37 -6.46
C GLU A 33 5.18 4.43 -5.25
N GLN A 34 4.87 4.97 -4.06
CA GLN A 34 4.64 4.15 -2.86
C GLN A 34 3.38 3.30 -3.01
N VAL A 35 2.30 3.84 -3.59
CA VAL A 35 1.08 3.05 -3.89
C VAL A 35 1.42 1.85 -4.76
N MET A 36 2.22 2.08 -5.81
CA MET A 36 2.62 1.02 -6.71
C MET A 36 3.49 -0.01 -6.00
N GLN A 37 4.54 0.42 -5.29
CA GLN A 37 5.44 -0.46 -4.55
C GLN A 37 4.71 -1.32 -3.50
N VAL A 38 3.75 -0.74 -2.78
CA VAL A 38 2.91 -1.47 -1.82
C VAL A 38 2.09 -2.53 -2.55
N ALA A 39 1.40 -2.19 -3.64
CA ALA A 39 0.62 -3.17 -4.39
C ALA A 39 1.47 -4.34 -4.91
N GLN A 40 2.71 -4.07 -5.31
CA GLN A 40 3.63 -5.12 -5.76
C GLN A 40 4.14 -6.00 -4.63
N ARG A 41 4.64 -5.39 -3.53
CA ARG A 41 5.25 -6.15 -2.44
C ARG A 41 4.21 -6.87 -1.59
N TYR A 42 3.13 -6.17 -1.25
CA TYR A 42 2.09 -6.66 -0.35
C TYR A 42 1.14 -7.65 -1.06
N ALA A 43 0.69 -7.32 -2.27
CA ALA A 43 -0.30 -8.12 -2.99
C ALA A 43 0.23 -8.81 -4.26
N GLY A 44 1.54 -8.76 -4.52
CA GLY A 44 2.14 -9.44 -5.67
C GLY A 44 1.74 -8.86 -7.03
N PHE A 45 1.20 -7.64 -7.10
CA PHE A 45 0.80 -7.06 -8.38
C PHE A 45 2.00 -6.86 -9.32
N SER A 46 1.79 -7.04 -10.63
CA SER A 46 2.74 -6.59 -11.63
C SER A 46 2.82 -5.06 -11.65
N LEU A 47 3.89 -4.49 -12.22
CA LEU A 47 4.01 -3.02 -12.37
C LEU A 47 2.81 -2.42 -13.11
N GLY A 48 2.32 -3.10 -14.16
CA GLY A 48 1.15 -2.66 -14.91
C GLY A 48 -0.12 -2.66 -14.07
N LYS A 49 -0.36 -3.74 -13.31
CA LYS A 49 -1.54 -3.83 -12.43
C LYS A 49 -1.47 -2.82 -11.28
N ALA A 50 -0.28 -2.59 -10.73
CA ALA A 50 -0.05 -1.56 -9.72
C ALA A 50 -0.32 -0.14 -10.25
N ASP A 51 0.06 0.19 -11.50
CA ASP A 51 -0.27 1.49 -12.10
C ASP A 51 -1.78 1.65 -12.34
N ILE A 52 -2.49 0.59 -12.72
CA ILE A 52 -3.96 0.63 -12.84
C ILE A 52 -4.58 0.99 -11.48
N LEU A 53 -4.14 0.34 -10.40
CA LEU A 53 -4.62 0.65 -9.04
C LEU A 53 -4.35 2.11 -8.66
N ARG A 54 -3.12 2.58 -8.90
CA ARG A 54 -2.74 3.98 -8.64
C ARG A 54 -3.64 4.97 -9.39
N ARG A 55 -3.93 4.71 -10.68
CA ARG A 55 -4.82 5.56 -11.49
C ARG A 55 -6.26 5.52 -10.96
N ALA A 56 -6.76 4.35 -10.57
CA ALA A 56 -8.09 4.18 -10.02
C ALA A 56 -8.26 4.99 -8.72
N MET A 57 -7.29 4.89 -7.81
CA MET A 57 -7.24 5.68 -6.57
C MET A 57 -7.18 7.18 -6.85
N GLY A 58 -6.30 7.62 -7.76
CA GLY A 58 -6.15 9.03 -8.12
C GLY A 58 -7.42 9.65 -8.70
N LYS A 59 -8.22 8.85 -9.44
CA LYS A 59 -9.53 9.26 -9.98
C LYS A 59 -10.70 9.00 -9.04
N LYS A 60 -10.47 8.41 -7.86
CA LYS A 60 -11.53 7.93 -6.94
C LYS A 60 -12.55 7.00 -7.63
N ASN A 61 -12.08 6.16 -8.56
CA ASN A 61 -12.94 5.24 -9.30
C ASN A 61 -13.24 3.98 -8.47
N ALA A 62 -14.31 4.03 -7.68
CA ALA A 62 -14.70 2.93 -6.79
C ALA A 62 -14.93 1.61 -7.54
N ALA A 63 -15.57 1.63 -8.71
CA ALA A 63 -15.85 0.42 -9.48
C ALA A 63 -14.58 -0.29 -9.98
N GLU A 64 -13.52 0.45 -10.29
CA GLU A 64 -12.22 -0.15 -10.63
C GLU A 64 -11.53 -0.70 -9.38
N MET A 65 -11.54 0.05 -8.26
CA MET A 65 -10.93 -0.40 -7.01
C MET A 65 -11.58 -1.68 -6.47
N HIS A 66 -12.91 -1.77 -6.48
CA HIS A 66 -13.65 -2.97 -6.06
C HIS A 66 -13.33 -4.19 -6.94
N ARG A 67 -13.12 -3.99 -8.25
CA ARG A 67 -12.70 -5.09 -9.16
C ARG A 67 -11.30 -5.61 -8.84
N MET A 68 -10.45 -4.77 -8.23
CA MET A 68 -9.09 -5.14 -7.87
C MET A 68 -8.98 -5.69 -6.45
N GLU A 69 -9.94 -5.38 -5.58
CA GLU A 69 -9.98 -5.73 -4.16
C GLU A 69 -9.79 -7.23 -3.92
N GLU A 70 -10.61 -8.08 -4.55
CA GLU A 70 -10.49 -9.54 -4.40
C GLU A 70 -9.10 -10.03 -4.79
N SER A 71 -8.59 -9.54 -5.92
CA SER A 71 -7.27 -9.93 -6.39
C SER A 71 -6.12 -9.41 -5.52
N PHE A 72 -6.33 -8.28 -4.83
CA PHE A 72 -5.38 -7.73 -3.87
C PHE A 72 -5.33 -8.59 -2.62
N ILE A 73 -6.50 -8.92 -2.06
CA ILE A 73 -6.63 -9.80 -0.89
C ILE A 73 -6.04 -11.17 -1.18
N GLN A 74 -6.38 -11.80 -2.32
CA GLN A 74 -5.81 -13.09 -2.68
C GLN A 74 -4.28 -13.04 -2.79
N GLY A 75 -3.75 -12.03 -3.48
CA GLY A 75 -2.30 -11.85 -3.58
C GLY A 75 -1.63 -11.60 -2.22
N ALA A 76 -2.29 -10.87 -1.32
CA ALA A 76 -1.79 -10.65 0.04
C ALA A 76 -1.78 -11.93 0.88
N LEU A 77 -2.83 -12.74 0.77
CA LEU A 77 -2.90 -14.06 1.40
C LEU A 77 -1.80 -14.99 0.88
N GLU A 78 -1.56 -15.03 -0.43
CA GLU A 78 -0.47 -15.80 -1.05
C GLU A 78 0.92 -15.34 -0.59
N LYS A 79 1.07 -14.06 -0.22
CA LYS A 79 2.29 -13.49 0.36
C LYS A 79 2.42 -13.71 1.87
N GLY A 80 1.41 -14.32 2.50
CA GLY A 80 1.42 -14.67 3.93
C GLY A 80 0.85 -13.58 4.85
N HIS A 81 0.16 -12.58 4.31
CA HIS A 81 -0.50 -11.54 5.10
C HIS A 81 -1.92 -11.98 5.53
N GLY A 82 -2.41 -11.47 6.66
CA GLY A 82 -3.75 -11.81 7.15
C GLY A 82 -4.87 -11.12 6.36
N LYS A 83 -6.01 -11.80 6.17
CA LYS A 83 -7.17 -11.25 5.44
C LYS A 83 -7.71 -9.94 6.03
N GLU A 84 -7.65 -9.79 7.36
CA GLU A 84 -8.14 -8.58 8.03
C GLU A 84 -7.20 -7.38 7.87
N GLN A 85 -5.92 -7.65 7.58
CA GLN A 85 -4.90 -6.61 7.37
C GLN A 85 -4.83 -6.15 5.91
N ALA A 86 -5.24 -7.01 4.97
CA ALA A 86 -5.27 -6.77 3.53
C ALA A 86 -6.51 -5.97 3.09
#